data_AF-A7T425-F1
#
_entry.id   AF-A7T425-F1
#
_cell.length_a   1.000
_cell.length_b   1.000
_cell.length_c   1.000
_cell.angle_alpha   90.00
_cell.angle_beta   90.00
_cell.angle_gamma   90.00
#
_symmetry.space_group_name_H-M   'P 1'
#
loop_
_entity.id
_entity.type
_entity.pdbx_description
1 polymer ?
#
loop_
_entity_poly.entity_id
_entity_poly.type
_entity_poly.pdbx_seq_one_letter_code
_entity_poly.pdbx_strand_id
1 'polypeptide(L)' 'KPAGARIINGQNAQPHSWPWQISLRQGRRFHLCGGALISDRWVVTASHCIHDDLNPGSYMVVVGK' A
#
# COMPACT_ATOMS: atom_id res chain seq x y z
N LYS A 1 -34.21 3.38 12.01
CA LYS A 1 -32.73 3.30 11.86
C LYS A 1 -32.46 2.42 10.65
N PRO A 2 -31.68 2.85 9.65
CA PRO A 2 -31.39 1.96 8.55
C PRO A 2 -30.61 0.76 9.11
N ALA A 3 -31.07 -0.44 8.76
CA ALA A 3 -30.40 -1.71 9.05
C ALA A 3 -29.20 -1.89 8.10
N GLY A 4 -28.29 -0.92 8.12
CA GLY A 4 -26.96 -1.06 7.51
C GLY A 4 -26.02 -1.64 8.55
N ALA A 5 -25.35 -2.73 8.22
CA ALA A 5 -24.36 -3.36 9.10
C ALA A 5 -23.27 -2.34 9.45
N ARG A 6 -23.21 -1.93 10.72
CA ARG A 6 -22.14 -1.07 11.23
C ARG A 6 -20.84 -1.86 11.16
N ILE A 7 -19.90 -1.42 10.32
CA ILE A 7 -18.58 -2.02 10.20
C ILE A 7 -17.68 -1.49 11.32
N ILE A 8 -17.01 -2.38 12.06
CA ILE A 8 -15.99 -2.05 13.06
C ILE A 8 -14.72 -2.80 12.65
N ASN A 9 -13.60 -2.09 12.47
CA ASN A 9 -12.28 -2.63 12.07
C ASN A 9 -12.19 -3.36 10.71
N GLY A 10 -13.32 -3.57 10.02
CA GLY A 10 -13.34 -4.24 8.72
C GLY A 10 -13.19 -5.76 8.84
N GLN A 11 -12.73 -6.39 7.74
CA GLN A 11 -12.47 -7.82 7.64
C GLN A 11 -11.24 -8.06 6.77
N ASN A 12 -10.59 -9.21 6.93
CA ASN A 12 -9.47 -9.59 6.06
C ASN A 12 -9.91 -9.60 4.60
N ALA A 13 -9.10 -8.99 3.73
CA ALA A 13 -9.36 -9.00 2.30
C ALA A 13 -9.17 -10.42 1.75
N GLN A 14 -9.98 -10.78 0.74
CA GLN A 14 -9.68 -11.95 -0.07
C GLN A 14 -8.33 -11.74 -0.76
N PRO A 15 -7.42 -12.73 -0.77
CA PRO A 15 -6.13 -12.59 -1.43
C PRO A 15 -6.27 -12.04 -2.85
N HIS A 16 -5.45 -11.03 -3.18
CA HIS A 16 -5.42 -10.37 -4.49
C HIS A 16 -6.71 -9.66 -4.95
N SER A 17 -7.72 -9.51 -4.08
CA SER A 17 -8.94 -8.73 -4.41
C SER A 17 -8.69 -7.24 -4.64
N TRP A 18 -7.53 -6.73 -4.20
CA TRP A 18 -7.04 -5.37 -4.42
C TRP A 18 -5.69 -5.42 -5.15
N PRO A 19 -5.65 -5.78 -6.44
CA PRO A 19 -4.40 -6.12 -7.15
C PRO A 19 -3.46 -4.92 -7.32
N TRP A 20 -3.99 -3.70 -7.23
CA TRP A 20 -3.19 -2.47 -7.24
C TRP A 20 -2.51 -2.16 -5.91
N GLN A 21 -2.89 -2.81 -4.80
CA GLN A 21 -2.31 -2.56 -3.49
C GLN A 21 -0.82 -2.91 -3.49
N ILE A 22 0.01 -1.93 -3.13
CA ILE A 22 1.45 -2.15 -2.93
C ILE A 22 1.84 -2.03 -1.46
N SER A 23 2.97 -2.65 -1.13
CA SER A 23 3.69 -2.44 0.12
C SER A 23 4.97 -1.68 -0.20
N LEU A 24 5.02 -0.40 0.16
CA LEU A 24 6.24 0.40 0.12
C LEU A 24 7.08 0.04 1.35
N ARG A 25 8.36 -0.25 1.13
CA ARG A 25 9.28 -0.74 2.15
C ARG A 25 10.55 0.08 2.17
N GLN A 26 11.09 0.30 3.36
CA GLN A 26 12.44 0.82 3.56
C GLN A 26 13.35 -0.36 3.89
N GLY A 27 14.38 -0.58 3.08
CA GLY A 27 15.20 -1.79 3.17
C GLY A 27 14.44 -3.10 2.87
N ARG A 28 14.98 -4.24 3.29
CA ARG A 28 14.52 -5.58 2.81
C ARG A 28 13.24 -6.11 3.45
N ARG A 29 12.80 -5.63 4.61
CA ARG A 29 11.72 -6.30 5.38
C ARG A 29 10.67 -5.40 6.03
N PHE A 30 10.90 -4.09 6.13
CA PHE A 30 10.01 -3.22 6.89
C PHE A 30 8.97 -2.54 5.99
N HIS A 31 7.67 -2.81 6.22
CA HIS A 31 6.59 -2.08 5.57
C HIS A 31 6.46 -0.70 6.18
N LEU A 32 6.51 0.32 5.34
CA LEU A 32 6.42 1.72 5.73
C LEU A 32 5.04 2.29 5.43
N CYS A 33 4.60 2.14 4.17
CA CYS A 33 3.37 2.74 3.67
C CYS A 33 2.71 1.87 2.59
N GLY A 34 1.46 2.19 2.29
CA GLY A 34 0.77 1.71 1.10
C GLY A 34 0.99 2.58 -0.13
N GLY A 35 0.30 2.22 -1.20
CA GLY A 35 0.22 2.95 -2.46
C GLY A 35 -0.64 2.19 -3.46
N ALA A 36 -0.75 2.70 -4.68
CA ALA A 36 -1.46 2.03 -5.76
C ALA A 36 -0.61 1.94 -7.02
N LEU A 37 -0.57 0.76 -7.64
CA LEU A 37 -0.04 0.55 -8.99
C LEU A 37 -1.03 1.17 -10.00
N ILE A 38 -0.62 2.23 -10.68
CA ILE A 38 -1.46 2.98 -11.63
C ILE A 38 -1.14 2.64 -13.09
N SER A 39 -0.01 1.97 -13.34
CA SER A 39 0.37 1.37 -14.62
C SER A 39 1.46 0.33 -14.40
N ASP A 40 1.95 -0.29 -15.47
CA ASP A 40 3.01 -1.31 -15.45
C ASP A 40 4.28 -0.90 -14.68
N ARG A 41 4.60 0.39 -14.64
CA ARG A 41 5.85 0.92 -14.06
C ARG A 41 5.65 2.11 -13.14
N TRP A 42 4.42 2.54 -12.89
CA TRP A 42 4.13 3.71 -12.05
C TRP A 42 3.27 3.35 -10.83
N VAL A 43 3.71 3.84 -9.68
CA VAL A 43 3.01 3.76 -8.40
C VAL A 43 2.74 5.16 -7.88
N VAL A 44 1.56 5.37 -7.30
CA VAL A 44 1.24 6.55 -6.51
C VAL A 44 1.26 6.22 -5.02
N THR A 45 1.85 7.10 -4.21
CA THR A 45 1.86 7.05 -2.74
C THR A 45 1.79 8.46 -2.18
N ALA A 46 1.70 8.61 -0.86
CA ALA A 46 1.69 9.91 -0.20
C ALA A 46 3.12 10.46 -0.09
N SER A 47 3.28 11.79 -0.21
CA SER A 47 4.59 12.45 -0.10
C SER A 47 5.27 12.21 1.26
N HIS A 48 4.50 12.15 2.35
CA HIS A 48 5.05 11.90 3.69
C HIS A 48 5.66 10.50 3.84
N CYS A 49 5.35 9.55 2.95
CA CYS A 49 5.96 8.22 2.95
C CYS A 49 7.41 8.22 2.42
N ILE A 50 7.84 9.28 1.75
CA ILE A 50 9.17 9.40 1.14
C ILE A 50 9.93 10.66 1.61
N HIS A 51 9.39 11.41 2.56
CA HIS A 51 9.97 12.70 2.95
C HIS A 51 11.34 12.56 3.65
N ASP A 52 11.52 11.47 4.41
CA ASP A 52 12.73 11.26 5.23
C ASP A 52 13.95 10.79 4.41
N ASP A 53 13.73 10.23 3.22
CA ASP A 53 14.79 9.79 2.31
C ASP A 53 14.33 9.98 0.86
N LEU A 54 15.00 10.87 0.12
CA LEU A 54 14.67 11.12 -1.28
C LEU A 54 15.40 10.18 -2.25
N ASN A 55 16.27 9.29 -1.75
CA ASN A 55 16.96 8.31 -2.58
C ASN A 55 16.01 7.15 -2.96
N PRO A 56 15.66 6.98 -4.25
CA PRO A 56 14.79 5.89 -4.67
C PRO A 56 15.35 4.50 -4.33
N GLY A 57 16.67 4.35 -4.27
CA GLY A 57 17.34 3.08 -3.96
C GLY A 57 17.13 2.59 -2.52
N SER A 58 16.69 3.45 -1.62
CA SER A 58 16.34 3.08 -0.23
C SER A 58 14.99 2.37 -0.12
N TYR A 59 14.17 2.45 -1.18
CA TYR A 59 12.82 1.92 -1.20
C TYR A 59 12.69 0.66 -2.05
N MET A 60 11.81 -0.23 -1.60
CA MET A 60 11.37 -1.39 -2.36
C MET A 60 9.85 -1.38 -2.44
N VAL A 61 9.32 -1.50 -3.66
CA VAL A 61 7.89 -1.66 -3.92
C VAL A 61 7.60 -3.14 -4.10
N VAL A 62 6.72 -3.68 -3.26
CA VAL A 62 6.22 -5.06 -3.40
C VAL A 62 4.78 -5.03 -3.89
N VAL A 63 4.50 -5.74 -4.98
CA VAL A 63 3.20 -5.86 -5.66
C VAL A 63 2.66 -7.28 -5.51
N GLY A 64 1.34 -7.42 -5.37
CA GLY A 64 0.63 -8.70 -5.56
C GLY A 64 1.01 -9.84 -4.62
N LYS A 65 1.59 -9.55 -3.45
CA LYS A 65 2.01 -10.56 -2.48
C LYS A 65 0.84 -11.18 -1.71
#